data_AF-A0A497XT36-F1
#
_entry.id   AF-A0A497XT36-F1
#
_cell.length_a   1.000
_cell.length_b   1.000
_cell.length_c   1.000
_cell.angle_alpha   90.00
_cell.angle_beta   90.00
_cell.angle_gamma   90.00
#
_symmetry.space_group_name_H-M   'P 1'
#
loop_
_entity.id
_entity.type
_entity.pdbx_description
1 polymer ?
#
loop_
_entity_poly.entity_id
_entity_poly.type
_entity_poly.pdbx_seq_one_letter_code
_entity_poly.pdbx_strand_id
1 'polypeptide(L)' 'MITVNDSLPTSTLLEIKVGEVITDGKSQSGTVKSIEISETDEFLMFLFQLEDSHIIIKKLKQVC' A
#
# COMPACT_ATOMS: atom_id res chain seq x y z
N MET A 1 7.70 11.48 -0.06
CA MET A 1 7.33 10.54 -1.14
C MET A 1 7.72 9.16 -0.69
N ILE A 2 6.74 8.33 -0.37
CA ILE A 2 6.95 6.97 0.14
C ILE A 2 6.80 6.01 -1.03
N THR A 3 7.84 5.24 -1.33
CA THR A 3 7.70 4.14 -2.29
C THR A 3 6.94 3.02 -1.60
N VAL A 4 5.91 2.48 -2.23
CA VAL A 4 5.14 1.30 -1.82
C VAL A 4 5.37 0.22 -2.86
N ASN A 5 5.69 -1.00 -2.42
CA ASN A 5 5.91 -2.13 -3.32
C ASN A 5 5.79 -3.44 -2.54
N ASP A 6 5.74 -4.56 -3.26
CA ASP A 6 5.67 -5.90 -2.67
C ASP A 6 6.97 -6.33 -1.97
N SER A 7 8.07 -5.56 -2.02
CA SER A 7 9.31 -5.89 -1.29
C SER A 7 9.40 -5.20 0.07
N LEU A 8 8.58 -4.18 0.35
CA LEU A 8 8.59 -3.44 1.60
C LEU A 8 7.92 -4.21 2.74
N PRO A 9 8.33 -3.98 4.00
CA PRO A 9 7.64 -4.56 5.15
C PRO A 9 6.19 -4.09 5.24
N THR A 10 5.31 -4.98 5.73
CA THR A 10 3.90 -4.65 5.99
C THR A 10 3.75 -3.50 7.00
N SER A 11 4.67 -3.37 7.96
CA SER A 11 4.70 -2.26 8.91
C SER A 11 4.83 -0.90 8.21
N THR A 12 5.69 -0.80 7.19
CA THR A 12 5.86 0.44 6.42
C THR A 12 4.61 0.77 5.61
N LEU A 13 3.89 -0.23 5.10
CA LEU A 13 2.60 -0.03 4.42
C LEU A 13 1.52 0.46 5.38
N LEU A 14 1.53 -0.02 6.63
CA LEU A 14 0.62 0.39 7.70
C LEU A 14 0.92 1.81 8.24
N GLU A 15 2.17 2.28 8.11
CA GLU A 15 2.55 3.63 8.54
C GLU A 15 2.03 4.73 7.60
N ILE A 16 1.59 4.37 6.40
CA ILE A 16 1.08 5.31 5.40
C ILE A 16 -0.27 5.86 5.84
N LYS A 17 -0.41 7.18 5.70
CA LYS A 17 -1.63 7.91 6.06
C LYS A 17 -2.25 8.59 4.85
N VAL A 18 -3.55 8.85 4.95
CA VAL A 18 -4.27 9.68 3.97
C VAL A 18 -3.62 11.07 3.93
N GLY A 19 -3.38 11.57 2.72
CA GLY A 19 -2.65 12.83 2.47
C GLY A 19 -1.15 12.67 2.22
N GLU A 20 -0.58 11.48 2.43
CA GLU A 20 0.80 11.18 2.03
C GLU A 20 0.90 10.99 0.51
N VAL A 21 2.06 11.31 -0.06
CA VAL A 21 2.36 11.05 -1.47
C VAL A 21 3.10 9.72 -1.57
N ILE A 22 2.45 8.73 -2.17
CA ILE A 22 3.00 7.39 -2.36
C ILE A 22 3.30 7.12 -3.84
N THR A 23 4.21 6.17 -4.09
CA THR A 23 4.52 5.70 -5.45
C THR A 23 4.77 4.21 -5.49
N ASP A 24 4.29 3.52 -6.52
CA ASP A 24 4.55 2.09 -6.76
C ASP A 24 6.01 1.80 -7.18
N GLY A 25 6.87 2.83 -7.23
CA GLY A 25 8.28 2.70 -7.64
C GLY A 25 8.48 2.41 -9.13
N LYS A 26 7.40 2.29 -9.91
CA LYS A 26 7.42 2.08 -11.36
C LYS A 26 6.91 3.30 -12.12
N SER A 27 5.59 3.54 -12.07
CA SER A 27 4.95 4.58 -12.89
C SER A 27 3.71 5.19 -12.25
N GLN A 28 3.21 4.61 -11.15
CA GLN A 28 2.05 5.14 -10.44
C GLN A 28 2.55 5.91 -9.22
N SER A 29 2.11 7.16 -9.10
CA SER A 29 2.40 8.02 -7.97
C SER A 29 1.23 8.96 -7.76
N GLY A 30 0.89 9.23 -6.52
CA GLY A 30 -0.17 10.17 -6.21
C GLY A 30 -0.32 10.40 -4.72
N THR A 31 -1.23 11.30 -4.37
CA THR A 31 -1.63 11.55 -2.99
C THR A 31 -2.70 10.55 -2.59
N VAL A 32 -2.51 9.90 -1.44
CA VAL A 32 -3.48 8.96 -0.88
C VAL A 32 -4.74 9.70 -0.46
N LYS A 33 -5.87 9.37 -1.07
CA LYS A 33 -7.21 9.86 -0.71
C LYS A 33 -7.87 8.97 0.32
N SER A 34 -7.70 7.66 0.20
CA SER A 34 -8.25 6.68 1.14
C SER A 34 -7.36 5.44 1.17
N ILE A 35 -7.42 4.72 2.29
CA ILE A 35 -6.67 3.49 2.51
C ILE A 35 -7.68 2.45 2.96
N GLU A 36 -7.82 1.39 2.17
CA GLU A 36 -8.59 0.22 2.52
C GLU A 36 -7.62 -0.93 2.80
N ILE A 37 -7.75 -1.55 3.98
CA ILE A 37 -6.91 -2.67 4.39
C ILE A 37 -7.83 -3.86 4.62
N SER A 38 -7.61 -4.92 3.87
CA SER A 38 -8.31 -6.18 4.01
C SER A 38 -7.32 -7.23 4.51
N GLU A 39 -7.43 -7.60 5.78
CA GLU A 39 -6.71 -8.74 6.34
C GLU A 39 -7.54 -10.01 6.13
N THR A 40 -6.95 -11.00 5.46
CA THR A 40 -7.46 -12.37 5.42
C THR A 40 -6.50 -13.29 6.18
N ASP A 41 -6.92 -14.53 6.44
CA ASP A 41 -6.08 -15.52 7.15
C ASP A 41 -4.76 -15.81 6.42
N GLU A 42 -4.72 -15.63 5.10
CA GLU A 42 -3.55 -15.95 4.26
C GLU A 42 -2.70 -14.72 3.90
N PHE A 43 -3.33 -13.55 3.74
CA PHE A 43 -2.64 -12.34 3.29
C PHE A 43 -3.31 -11.05 3.76
N LEU A 44 -2.52 -9.99 3.81
CA LEU A 44 -2.98 -8.61 3.93
C LEU A 44 -3.02 -7.97 2.55
N MET A 45 -4.19 -7.48 2.16
CA MET A 45 -4.39 -6.70 0.96
C MET A 45 -4.55 -5.23 1.33
N PHE A 46 -3.68 -4.39 0.78
CA PHE A 46 -3.71 -2.94 0.94
C PHE A 46 -4.18 -2.33 -0.38
N LEU A 47 -5.25 -1.56 -0.33
CA LEU A 47 -5.78 -0.79 -1.44
C LEU A 47 -5.65 0.69 -1.10
N PHE A 48 -4.66 1.34 -1.70
CA PHE A 48 -4.45 2.76 -1.59
C PHE A 48 -5.17 3.45 -2.75
N GLN A 49 -6.26 4.17 -2.49
CA GLN A 49 -6.84 5.03 -3.50
C GLN A 49 -6.04 6.33 -3.58
N LEU A 50 -5.65 6.67 -4.80
CA LEU A 50 -5.04 7.94 -5.17
C LEU A 50 -6.08 8.80 -5.89
N GLU A 51 -5.73 10.04 -6.18
CA GLU A 51 -6.64 10.99 -6.83
C GLU A 51 -7.06 10.54 -8.24
N ASP A 52 -6.13 9.99 -9.03
CA ASP A 52 -6.37 9.52 -10.41
C ASP A 52 -6.06 8.03 -10.62
N SER A 53 -5.70 7.31 -9.56
CA SER A 53 -5.27 5.90 -9.66
C SER A 53 -5.49 5.15 -8.35
N HIS A 54 -5.18 3.86 -8.32
CA HIS A 54 -5.19 3.08 -7.10
C HIS A 54 -4.03 2.09 -7.11
N ILE A 55 -3.39 1.89 -5.96
CA ILE A 55 -2.31 0.93 -5.79
C ILE A 55 -2.84 -0.21 -4.93
N ILE A 56 -2.72 -1.44 -5.43
CA ILE A 56 -3.12 -2.65 -4.71
C ILE A 56 -1.86 -3.44 -4.40
N ILE A 57 -1.59 -3.64 -3.12
CA ILE A 57 -0.45 -4.44 -2.65
C ILE A 57 -0.99 -5.63 -1.89
N LYS A 58 -0.50 -6.83 -2.23
CA LYS A 58 -0.88 -8.08 -1.56
C LYS A 58 0.32 -8.64 -0.85
N LYS A 59 0.28 -8.61 0.48
CA LYS A 59 1.31 -9.16 1.35
C LYS A 59 0.83 -10.45 1.98
N LEU A 60 1.36 -11.57 1.49
CA LEU A 60 1.26 -12.83 2.23
C LEU A 60 1.87 -12.64 3.62
N LYS A 61 1.21 -13.17 4.65
CA LYS A 61 1.83 -13.26 5.98
C LYS A 61 3.09 -14.10 5.80
N GLN A 62 4.27 -13.47 5.85
CA GLN A 62 5.50 -14.21 6.05
C GLN A 62 5.46 -14.72 7.49
N VAL A 63 4.91 -15.92 7.65
CA VAL A 63 5.11 -16.75 8.83
C VAL A 63 6.60 -17.14 8.78
N CYS A 64 7.42 -16.53 9.64
CA CYS A 64 8.73 -17.09 9.98
C CYS A 64 8.53 -18.24 10.97
#